data_AF-A0A1C0ASL9-F1
#
_entry.id   AF-A0A1C0ASL9-F1
#
_cell.length_a   1.000
_cell.length_b   1.000
_cell.length_c   1.000
_cell.angle_alpha   90.00
_cell.angle_beta   90.00
_cell.angle_gamma   90.00
#
_symmetry.space_group_name_H-M   'P 1'
#
loop_
_entity.id
_entity.type
_entity.pdbx_description
1 polymer ?
#
loop_
_entity_poly.entity_id
_entity_poly.type
_entity_poly.pdbx_seq_one_letter_code
_entity_poly.pdbx_strand_id
1 'polypeptide(L)'
;MTFSAVVDGDTVDTSLGTVRLIGIDSPERGECGHDEASMAIGRVLSVGEVVTLELPEGQNDRDSYGRLLRYVITESGADLGQMQVEAGNAIARYDSTDGYPAHPRQADYRAAQIASAGLDGSVVTVVCREEPQESVAPLAAPVATEEPWWEQYGSCSKLKKNTVGHPKGPFSVDDPAEVDIYNWFEFGTGHHGDGDNDGLACE
;
A
#
# COMPACT_ATOMS: atom_id res chain seq x y z
N MET A 1 4.79 -19.47 6.00
CA MET A 1 4.73 -18.98 4.62
C MET A 1 5.47 -17.66 4.62
N THR A 2 6.13 -17.34 3.53
CA THR A 2 6.95 -16.12 3.46
C THR A 2 6.27 -15.10 2.56
N PHE A 3 6.41 -13.84 2.93
CA PHE A 3 6.07 -12.72 2.08
C PHE A 3 7.02 -12.66 0.88
N SER A 4 6.51 -12.20 -0.26
CA SER A 4 7.28 -12.11 -1.50
C SER A 4 7.23 -10.72 -2.12
N ALA A 5 6.12 -10.01 -1.99
CA ALA A 5 5.92 -8.79 -2.76
C ALA A 5 4.65 -8.02 -2.32
N VAL A 6 4.69 -6.68 -2.35
CA VAL A 6 3.48 -5.84 -2.31
C VAL A 6 2.92 -5.70 -3.72
N VAL A 7 1.63 -6.00 -3.93
CA VAL A 7 0.97 -5.76 -5.22
C VAL A 7 0.30 -4.39 -5.23
N ASP A 8 -0.48 -4.11 -4.18
CA ASP A 8 -1.13 -2.84 -3.88
C ASP A 8 -1.49 -2.76 -2.37
N GLY A 9 -2.28 -1.75 -1.98
CA GLY A 9 -2.65 -1.49 -0.59
C GLY A 9 -3.51 -2.56 0.09
N ASP A 10 -4.01 -3.55 -0.65
CA ASP A 10 -4.82 -4.62 -0.09
C ASP A 10 -4.56 -6.01 -0.70
N THR A 11 -3.51 -6.12 -1.50
CA THR A 11 -3.08 -7.34 -2.17
C THR A 11 -1.57 -7.52 -2.00
N VAL A 12 -1.18 -8.73 -1.57
CA VAL A 12 0.23 -9.12 -1.39
C VAL A 12 0.51 -10.48 -2.02
N ASP A 13 1.74 -10.70 -2.43
CA ASP A 13 2.22 -12.00 -2.87
C ASP A 13 2.99 -12.71 -1.76
N THR A 14 2.76 -14.02 -1.67
CA THR A 14 3.41 -14.90 -0.69
C THR A 14 3.91 -16.17 -1.36
N SER A 15 4.67 -16.97 -0.62
CA SER A 15 5.08 -18.32 -1.04
C SER A 15 3.92 -19.28 -1.38
N LEU A 16 2.67 -18.93 -1.03
CA LEU A 16 1.46 -19.70 -1.34
C LEU A 16 0.63 -19.12 -2.50
N GLY A 17 1.04 -17.97 -3.05
CA GLY A 17 0.37 -17.23 -4.10
C GLY A 17 -0.13 -15.86 -3.63
N THR A 18 -0.87 -15.19 -4.52
CA THR A 18 -1.46 -13.87 -4.31
C THR A 18 -2.60 -13.93 -3.30
N VAL A 19 -2.57 -13.00 -2.35
CA VAL A 19 -3.50 -12.88 -1.23
C VAL A 19 -4.19 -11.53 -1.31
N ARG A 20 -5.52 -11.53 -1.34
CA ARG A 20 -6.37 -10.34 -1.14
C ARG A 20 -6.73 -10.27 0.34
N LEU A 21 -6.42 -9.14 0.98
CA LEU A 21 -6.73 -8.90 2.37
C LEU A 21 -8.25 -8.88 2.57
N ILE A 22 -8.75 -9.70 3.51
CA ILE A 22 -10.18 -9.77 3.84
C ILE A 22 -10.62 -8.47 4.51
N GLY A 23 -11.78 -7.94 4.13
CA GLY A 23 -12.49 -6.93 4.90
C GLY A 23 -12.08 -5.49 4.62
N ILE A 24 -11.19 -5.24 3.64
CA ILE A 24 -10.71 -3.90 3.31
C ILE A 24 -10.67 -3.64 1.81
N ASP A 25 -10.72 -2.37 1.43
CA ASP A 25 -10.54 -1.87 0.07
C ASP A 25 -9.61 -0.66 0.11
N SER A 26 -8.58 -0.66 -0.73
CA SER A 26 -7.59 0.41 -0.87
C SER A 26 -7.65 1.03 -2.27
N PRO A 27 -7.08 2.24 -2.48
CA PRO A 27 -7.04 2.85 -3.79
C PRO A 27 -6.32 1.99 -4.83
N GLU A 28 -6.94 1.88 -6.00
CA GLU A 28 -6.40 1.14 -7.14
C GLU A 28 -5.24 1.91 -7.78
N ARG A 29 -4.45 1.23 -8.61
CA ARG A 29 -3.30 1.87 -9.28
C ARG A 29 -3.74 3.08 -10.10
N GLY A 30 -3.12 4.23 -9.80
CA GLY A 30 -3.42 5.51 -10.44
C GLY A 30 -4.49 6.33 -9.73
N GLU A 31 -5.09 5.80 -8.67
CA GLU A 31 -5.90 6.57 -7.73
C GLU A 31 -5.00 7.22 -6.67
N CYS A 32 -5.43 8.37 -6.16
CA CYS A 32 -4.73 9.05 -5.08
C CYS A 32 -4.70 8.15 -3.83
N GLY A 33 -3.55 8.05 -3.16
CA GLY A 33 -3.39 7.23 -1.96
C GLY A 33 -2.91 5.80 -2.23
N HIS A 34 -2.80 5.40 -3.50
CA HIS A 34 -2.35 4.06 -3.90
C HIS A 34 -0.92 3.76 -3.45
N ASP A 35 0.00 4.70 -3.69
CA ASP A 35 1.42 4.50 -3.42
C ASP A 35 1.66 4.49 -1.91
N GLU A 36 0.98 5.36 -1.16
CA GLU A 36 1.03 5.41 0.30
C GLU A 36 0.49 4.12 0.94
N ALA A 37 -0.60 3.57 0.41
CA ALA A 37 -1.14 2.31 0.87
C ALA A 37 -0.15 1.16 0.61
N SER A 38 0.49 1.11 -0.56
CA SER A 38 1.46 0.07 -0.91
C SER A 38 2.74 0.17 -0.06
N MET A 39 3.28 1.39 0.08
CA MET A 39 4.45 1.64 0.93
C MET A 39 4.21 1.33 2.40
N ALA A 40 2.98 1.53 2.92
CA ALA A 40 2.66 1.21 4.31
C ALA A 40 2.87 -0.28 4.63
N ILE A 41 2.55 -1.18 3.70
CA ILE A 41 2.85 -2.62 3.83
C ILE A 41 4.35 -2.88 3.71
N GLY A 42 5.00 -2.33 2.69
CA GLY A 42 6.44 -2.55 2.45
C GLY A 42 7.34 -2.08 3.61
N ARG A 43 6.92 -1.06 4.36
CA ARG A 43 7.63 -0.55 5.54
C ARG A 43 7.57 -1.48 6.76
N VAL A 44 6.59 -2.39 6.82
CA VAL A 44 6.41 -3.31 7.96
C VAL A 44 6.72 -4.76 7.62
N LEU A 45 6.91 -5.06 6.34
CA LEU A 45 7.09 -6.43 5.88
C LEU A 45 8.07 -6.48 4.70
N SER A 46 9.19 -7.16 4.92
CA SER A 46 10.25 -7.37 3.92
C SER A 46 10.12 -8.73 3.25
N VAL A 47 10.62 -8.85 2.02
CA VAL A 47 10.63 -10.12 1.27
C VAL A 47 11.33 -11.21 2.10
N GLY A 48 10.73 -12.39 2.12
CA GLY A 48 11.24 -13.53 2.88
C GLY A 48 10.77 -13.57 4.35
N GLU A 49 10.23 -12.49 4.90
CA GLU A 49 9.68 -12.50 6.26
C GLU A 49 8.48 -13.43 6.37
N VAL A 50 8.31 -14.03 7.55
CA VAL A 50 7.23 -14.97 7.82
C VAL A 50 5.96 -14.22 8.14
N VAL A 51 4.88 -14.61 7.48
CA VAL A 51 3.52 -14.17 7.79
C VAL A 51 2.65 -15.37 8.15
N THR A 52 1.58 -15.16 8.90
CA THR A 52 0.51 -16.14 9.10
C THR A 52 -0.68 -15.74 8.25
N LEU A 53 -1.19 -16.70 7.47
CA LEU A 53 -2.39 -16.53 6.65
C LEU A 53 -3.58 -17.21 7.33
N GLU A 54 -4.54 -16.41 7.78
CA GLU A 54 -5.74 -16.92 8.45
C GLU A 54 -6.96 -16.81 7.54
N LEU A 55 -7.65 -17.93 7.33
CA LEU A 55 -8.98 -17.96 6.72
C LEU A 55 -10.01 -18.07 7.85
N PRO A 56 -10.77 -17.00 8.17
CA PRO A 56 -11.82 -17.10 9.17
C PRO A 56 -12.97 -18.01 8.69
N GLU A 57 -13.63 -18.65 9.65
CA GLU A 57 -14.78 -19.51 9.37
C GLU A 57 -15.89 -18.72 8.64
N GLY A 58 -16.49 -19.34 7.62
CA GLY A 58 -17.57 -18.75 6.83
C GLY A 58 -17.12 -17.83 5.68
N GLN A 59 -15.82 -17.52 5.57
CA GLN A 59 -15.27 -16.84 4.40
C GLN A 59 -14.94 -17.82 3.27
N ASN A 60 -14.98 -17.31 2.04
CA ASN A 60 -14.53 -18.06 0.87
C ASN A 60 -13.01 -18.22 0.91
N ASP A 61 -12.50 -19.37 0.44
CA ASP A 61 -11.06 -19.60 0.36
C ASP A 61 -10.37 -18.67 -0.66
N ARG A 62 -11.07 -18.38 -1.77
CA ARG A 62 -10.59 -17.60 -2.91
C ARG A 62 -11.68 -16.69 -3.48
N ASP A 63 -11.26 -15.62 -4.13
CA ASP A 63 -12.13 -14.77 -4.93
C ASP A 63 -12.31 -15.28 -6.37
N SER A 64 -13.08 -14.57 -7.19
CA SER A 64 -13.34 -14.94 -8.59
C SER A 64 -12.11 -14.87 -9.50
N TYR A 65 -11.04 -14.19 -9.07
CA TYR A 65 -9.76 -14.12 -9.77
C TYR A 65 -8.78 -15.20 -9.33
N GLY A 66 -9.17 -16.04 -8.36
CA GLY A 66 -8.36 -17.11 -7.82
C GLY A 66 -7.37 -16.66 -6.74
N ARG A 67 -7.41 -15.40 -6.30
CA ARG A 67 -6.58 -14.91 -5.19
C ARG A 67 -7.06 -15.52 -3.88
N LEU A 68 -6.14 -15.84 -2.99
CA LEU A 68 -6.46 -16.31 -1.63
C LEU A 68 -7.10 -15.17 -0.85
N LEU A 69 -8.20 -15.44 -0.14
CA LEU A 69 -8.79 -14.47 0.80
C LEU A 69 -8.28 -14.79 2.19
N ARG A 70 -7.46 -13.92 2.78
CA ARG A 70 -6.85 -14.14 4.11
C ARG A 70 -6.77 -12.87 4.92
N TYR A 71 -6.74 -13.03 6.24
CA TYR A 71 -5.98 -12.09 7.07
C TYR A 71 -4.50 -12.41 6.95
N VAL A 72 -3.68 -11.36 6.87
CA VAL A 72 -2.22 -11.48 6.83
C VAL A 72 -1.67 -10.91 8.12
N ILE A 73 -1.08 -11.77 8.93
CA ILE A 73 -0.53 -11.42 10.23
C ILE A 73 1.00 -11.50 10.17
N THR A 74 1.68 -10.43 10.54
CA THR A 74 3.15 -10.41 10.64
C THR A 74 3.62 -11.34 11.76
N GLU A 75 4.91 -11.69 11.78
CA GLU A 75 5.48 -12.47 12.88
C GLU A 75 5.34 -11.76 14.24
N SER A 76 5.33 -10.42 14.25
CA SER A 76 5.09 -9.60 15.45
C SER A 76 3.61 -9.55 15.90
N GLY A 77 2.70 -10.17 15.13
CA GLY A 77 1.27 -10.24 15.44
C GLY A 77 0.45 -9.06 14.90
N ALA A 78 1.02 -8.20 14.06
CA ALA A 78 0.29 -7.10 13.43
C ALA A 78 -0.59 -7.61 12.28
N ASP A 79 -1.82 -7.12 12.19
CA ASP A 79 -2.74 -7.39 11.10
C ASP A 79 -2.62 -6.32 10.03
N LEU A 80 -2.20 -6.71 8.81
CA LEU A 80 -2.04 -5.76 7.71
C LEU A 80 -3.36 -5.06 7.34
N GLY A 81 -4.49 -5.77 7.43
CA GLY A 81 -5.80 -5.17 7.11
C GLY A 81 -6.18 -4.08 8.11
N GLN A 82 -6.06 -4.37 9.40
CA GLN A 82 -6.27 -3.41 10.48
C GLN A 82 -5.35 -2.20 10.33
N MET A 83 -4.05 -2.44 10.10
CA MET A 83 -3.05 -1.39 9.94
C MET A 83 -3.42 -0.41 8.82
N GLN A 84 -3.85 -0.91 7.66
CA GLN A 84 -4.22 -0.06 6.52
C GLN A 84 -5.44 0.82 6.83
N VAL A 85 -6.42 0.25 7.52
CA VAL A 85 -7.64 0.97 7.89
C VAL A 85 -7.37 2.04 8.96
N GLU A 86 -6.55 1.71 9.96
CA GLU A 86 -6.10 2.65 11.00
C GLU A 86 -5.25 3.79 10.43
N ALA A 87 -4.41 3.50 9.44
CA ALA A 87 -3.59 4.49 8.75
C ALA A 87 -4.40 5.40 7.82
N GLY A 88 -5.67 5.06 7.54
CA GLY A 88 -6.50 5.79 6.59
C GLY A 88 -6.13 5.55 5.13
N ASN A 89 -5.47 4.43 4.85
CA ASN A 89 -5.08 3.97 3.51
C ASN A 89 -6.15 3.08 2.87
N ALA A 90 -7.08 2.55 3.66
CA ALA A 90 -8.15 1.68 3.21
C ALA A 90 -9.46 1.96 3.96
N ILE A 91 -10.57 1.56 3.35
CA ILE A 91 -11.88 1.48 4.01
C ILE A 91 -12.20 0.04 4.38
N ALA A 92 -13.00 -0.15 5.43
CA ALA A 92 -13.62 -1.43 5.73
C ALA A 92 -14.70 -1.73 4.69
N ARG A 93 -14.57 -2.85 3.99
CA ARG A 93 -15.44 -3.26 2.88
C ARG A 93 -15.51 -4.78 2.75
N TYR A 94 -16.45 -5.28 1.98
CA TYR A 94 -16.60 -6.72 1.69
C TYR A 94 -16.91 -7.55 2.93
N ASP A 95 -17.77 -6.99 3.79
CA ASP A 95 -18.28 -7.67 4.98
C ASP A 95 -19.82 -7.77 4.96
N SER A 96 -20.39 -8.18 6.10
CA SER A 96 -21.84 -8.38 6.22
C SER A 96 -22.70 -7.13 6.02
N THR A 97 -22.17 -5.91 6.14
CA THR A 97 -22.95 -4.71 5.85
C THR A 97 -23.02 -4.40 4.36
N ASP A 98 -22.12 -5.02 3.57
CA ASP A 98 -22.01 -4.83 2.12
C ASP A 98 -22.57 -6.04 1.34
N GLY A 99 -23.18 -7.00 2.05
CA GLY A 99 -23.76 -8.22 1.46
C GLY A 99 -22.78 -9.38 1.27
N TYR A 100 -21.57 -9.27 1.83
CA TYR A 100 -20.56 -10.34 1.83
C TYR A 100 -20.66 -11.18 3.12
N PRO A 101 -20.00 -12.34 3.20
CA PRO A 101 -19.98 -13.09 4.45
C PRO A 101 -19.39 -12.25 5.58
N ALA A 102 -19.93 -12.40 6.80
CA ALA A 102 -19.37 -11.74 7.98
C ALA A 102 -17.95 -12.25 8.24
N HIS A 103 -17.09 -11.40 8.79
CA HIS A 103 -15.76 -11.81 9.25
C HIS A 103 -15.50 -11.30 10.68
N PRO A 104 -14.71 -12.02 11.51
CA PRO A 104 -14.53 -11.70 12.92
C PRO A 104 -14.04 -10.27 13.23
N ARG A 105 -13.33 -9.63 12.30
CA ARG A 105 -12.69 -8.32 12.48
C ARG A 105 -13.50 -7.14 11.92
N GLN A 106 -14.67 -7.39 11.34
CA GLN A 106 -15.44 -6.35 10.63
C GLN A 106 -15.81 -5.16 11.53
N ALA A 107 -16.12 -5.41 12.80
CA ALA A 107 -16.48 -4.36 13.75
C ALA A 107 -15.27 -3.47 14.08
N ASP A 108 -14.11 -4.09 14.29
CA ASP A 108 -12.87 -3.39 14.59
C ASP A 108 -12.39 -2.57 13.39
N TYR A 109 -12.46 -3.14 12.18
CA TYR A 109 -12.10 -2.45 10.94
C TYR A 109 -13.00 -1.23 10.75
N ARG A 110 -14.33 -1.38 10.86
CA ARG A 110 -15.26 -0.26 10.73
C ARG A 110 -15.07 0.81 11.80
N ALA A 111 -14.72 0.42 13.02
CA ALA A 111 -14.47 1.36 14.11
C ALA A 111 -13.15 2.13 13.94
N ALA A 112 -12.13 1.48 13.36
CA ALA A 112 -10.82 2.07 13.09
C ALA A 112 -10.77 2.92 11.83
N GLN A 113 -11.72 2.71 10.90
CA GLN A 113 -11.71 3.38 9.61
C GLN A 113 -11.76 4.90 9.74
N ILE A 114 -10.71 5.55 9.25
CA ILE A 114 -10.65 6.99 9.11
C ILE A 114 -10.70 7.47 7.66
N ALA A 115 -10.52 6.59 6.66
CA ALA A 115 -10.75 6.88 5.24
C ALA A 115 -12.26 6.88 4.91
N SER A 116 -12.62 7.36 3.72
CA SER A 116 -14.02 7.48 3.28
C SER A 116 -14.23 6.92 1.89
N ALA A 117 -15.42 6.39 1.60
CA ALA A 117 -15.80 6.03 0.24
C ALA A 117 -16.22 7.27 -0.56
N GLY A 118 -15.72 7.40 -1.78
CA GLY A 118 -16.14 8.38 -2.78
C GLY A 118 -17.52 8.06 -3.35
N LEU A 119 -18.13 9.05 -4.02
CA LEU A 119 -19.46 8.90 -4.63
C LEU A 119 -19.50 7.87 -5.78
N ASP A 120 -18.35 7.65 -6.42
CA ASP A 120 -18.11 6.68 -7.48
C ASP A 120 -17.65 5.31 -6.95
N GLY A 121 -17.54 5.16 -5.63
CA GLY A 121 -17.04 3.95 -4.99
C GLY A 121 -15.53 3.86 -4.86
N SER A 122 -14.78 4.91 -5.24
CA SER A 122 -13.34 5.01 -4.97
C SER A 122 -13.04 5.15 -3.48
N VAL A 123 -11.79 4.87 -3.09
CA VAL A 123 -11.32 5.07 -1.71
C VAL A 123 -10.69 6.46 -1.59
N VAL A 124 -11.30 7.34 -0.80
CA VAL A 124 -10.74 8.64 -0.43
C VAL A 124 -9.95 8.48 0.86
N THR A 125 -8.65 8.26 0.71
CA THR A 125 -7.69 8.14 1.83
C THR A 125 -7.49 9.48 2.53
N VAL A 126 -6.87 9.43 3.71
CA VAL A 126 -6.57 10.65 4.49
C VAL A 126 -5.63 11.61 3.76
N VAL A 127 -4.68 11.09 2.99
CA VAL A 127 -3.73 11.91 2.20
C VAL A 127 -4.41 12.61 1.02
N CYS A 128 -5.56 12.09 0.57
CA CYS A 128 -6.31 12.58 -0.58
C CYS A 128 -7.51 13.44 -0.19
N ARG A 129 -7.74 13.67 1.10
CA ARG A 129 -8.74 14.64 1.54
C ARG A 129 -8.21 16.04 1.24
N GLU A 130 -8.84 16.72 0.29
CA GLU A 130 -8.77 18.17 0.26
C GLU A 130 -9.35 18.68 1.59
N GLU A 131 -8.53 19.35 2.40
CA GLU A 131 -9.07 20.14 3.50
C GLU A 131 -10.08 21.14 2.90
N PRO A 132 -11.22 21.43 3.56
CA PRO A 132 -12.03 22.57 3.17
C PRO A 132 -11.10 23.79 3.23
N GLN A 133 -10.76 24.36 2.07
CA GLN A 133 -9.99 25.60 2.01
C GLN A 133 -10.81 26.70 2.71
N GLU A 134 -10.57 26.89 4.01
CA GLU A 134 -10.92 28.13 4.68
C GLU A 134 -10.11 29.24 4.01
N SER A 135 -10.82 30.05 3.24
CA SER A 135 -10.26 31.20 2.55
C SER A 135 -9.62 32.16 3.55
N VAL A 136 -8.29 32.26 3.54
CA VAL A 136 -7.59 33.44 4.06
C VAL A 136 -6.60 33.93 3.01
N ALA A 137 -6.78 35.20 2.62
CA ALA A 137 -6.02 35.92 1.60
C ALA A 137 -4.50 36.03 1.93
N PRO A 138 -3.64 36.34 0.94
CA PRO A 138 -2.26 35.85 0.90
C PRO A 138 -1.27 36.85 1.50
N LEU A 139 -0.32 36.37 2.31
CA LEU A 139 1.03 36.96 2.43
C LEU A 139 1.99 36.04 3.22
N ALA A 140 2.29 34.89 2.64
CA ALA A 140 3.57 34.22 2.86
C ALA A 140 3.92 33.56 1.52
N ALA A 141 5.13 33.83 1.01
CA ALA A 141 5.64 33.14 -0.17
C ALA A 141 5.59 31.63 0.10
N PRO A 142 5.18 30.79 -0.87
CA PRO A 142 5.22 29.36 -0.69
C PRO A 142 6.68 28.95 -0.48
N VAL A 143 6.97 28.39 0.69
CA VAL A 143 8.16 27.55 0.84
C VAL A 143 7.86 26.34 -0.04
N ALA A 144 8.56 26.23 -1.17
CA ALA A 144 8.48 25.06 -2.02
C ALA A 144 8.96 23.86 -1.19
N THR A 145 8.04 23.05 -0.69
CA THR A 145 8.30 21.64 -0.46
C THR A 145 8.39 21.04 -1.85
N GLU A 146 9.60 20.95 -2.40
CA GLU A 146 9.81 20.25 -3.66
C GLU A 146 9.30 18.82 -3.47
N GLU A 147 8.24 18.45 -4.21
CA GLU A 147 7.79 17.07 -4.24
C GLU A 147 8.98 16.17 -4.61
N PRO A 148 9.14 15.03 -3.92
CA PRO A 148 10.31 14.20 -4.12
C PRO A 148 10.47 13.82 -5.59
N TRP A 149 11.61 14.16 -6.19
CA TRP A 149 11.78 14.08 -7.64
C TRP A 149 11.54 12.67 -8.18
N TRP A 150 11.71 11.62 -7.37
CA TRP A 150 11.59 10.23 -7.78
C TRP A 150 10.14 9.76 -7.98
N GLU A 151 9.17 10.38 -7.30
CA GLU A 151 7.75 10.00 -7.34
C GLU A 151 7.13 10.14 -8.74
N GLN A 152 7.73 10.96 -9.60
CA GLN A 152 7.30 11.08 -11.00
C GLN A 152 7.58 9.81 -11.84
N TYR A 153 8.38 8.86 -11.34
CA TYR A 153 8.76 7.64 -12.07
C TYR A 153 8.08 6.40 -11.51
N GLY A 154 7.01 5.96 -12.16
CA GLY A 154 6.33 4.70 -11.81
C GLY A 154 7.05 3.40 -12.24
N SER A 155 8.39 3.37 -12.27
CA SER A 155 9.23 2.15 -12.35
C SER A 155 10.70 2.51 -12.62
N CYS A 156 11.63 1.63 -12.22
CA CYS A 156 13.05 1.72 -12.57
C CYS A 156 13.29 1.84 -14.09
N SER A 157 12.48 1.15 -14.90
CA SER A 157 12.55 1.23 -16.37
C SER A 157 12.22 2.63 -16.92
N LYS A 158 11.26 3.34 -16.31
CA LYS A 158 10.94 4.73 -16.66
C LYS A 158 12.04 5.67 -16.17
N LEU A 159 12.53 5.47 -14.94
CA LEU A 159 13.64 6.23 -14.38
C LEU A 159 14.89 6.18 -15.27
N LYS A 160 15.30 4.99 -15.74
CA LYS A 160 16.51 4.82 -16.59
C LYS A 160 16.43 5.61 -17.90
N LYS A 161 15.22 5.92 -18.37
CA LYS A 161 14.96 6.70 -19.60
C LYS A 161 14.88 8.21 -19.35
N ASN A 162 15.07 8.68 -18.12
CA ASN A 162 15.02 10.11 -17.83
C ASN A 162 16.12 10.88 -18.61
N THR A 163 15.75 12.07 -19.08
CA THR A 163 16.61 12.99 -19.84
C THR A 163 17.04 14.21 -19.03
N VAL A 164 16.55 14.33 -17.80
CA VAL A 164 16.76 15.49 -16.91
C VAL A 164 17.99 15.31 -15.99
N GLY A 165 18.63 14.14 -16.04
CA GLY A 165 19.88 13.88 -15.32
C GLY A 165 19.67 13.38 -13.89
N HIS A 166 18.46 12.95 -13.54
CA HIS A 166 18.21 12.34 -12.24
C HIS A 166 18.98 11.03 -12.07
N PRO A 167 19.44 10.70 -10.84
CA PRO A 167 20.08 9.43 -10.52
C PRO A 167 19.26 8.24 -11.03
N LYS A 168 19.93 7.21 -11.54
CA LYS A 168 19.28 6.05 -12.17
C LYS A 168 19.34 4.77 -11.33
N GLY A 169 19.90 4.86 -10.13
CA GLY A 169 20.21 3.74 -9.25
C GLY A 169 21.61 3.13 -9.49
N PRO A 170 21.94 2.04 -8.77
CA PRO A 170 21.09 1.46 -7.71
C PRO A 170 20.91 2.40 -6.52
N PHE A 171 19.79 2.26 -5.83
CA PHE A 171 19.49 2.94 -4.56
C PHE A 171 19.52 1.93 -3.43
N SER A 172 20.20 2.24 -2.33
CA SER A 172 20.38 1.31 -1.22
C SER A 172 19.36 1.53 -0.10
N VAL A 173 18.79 0.43 0.40
CA VAL A 173 17.96 0.45 1.63
C VAL A 173 18.78 0.83 2.87
N ASP A 174 20.10 0.60 2.85
CA ASP A 174 21.02 0.87 3.97
C ASP A 174 21.52 2.32 4.00
N ASP A 175 21.29 3.11 2.95
CA ASP A 175 21.62 4.53 2.92
C ASP A 175 20.39 5.37 3.32
N PRO A 176 20.41 6.07 4.48
CA PRO A 176 19.31 6.92 4.90
C PRO A 176 18.96 8.05 3.92
N ALA A 177 19.87 8.43 3.01
CA ALA A 177 19.60 9.41 1.96
C ALA A 177 18.87 8.81 0.76
N GLU A 178 18.91 7.49 0.59
CA GLU A 178 18.33 6.76 -0.54
C GLU A 178 17.13 5.89 -0.15
N VAL A 179 16.92 5.63 1.16
CA VAL A 179 15.89 4.72 1.66
C VAL A 179 14.47 5.07 1.17
N ASP A 180 14.12 6.35 1.06
CA ASP A 180 12.81 6.76 0.54
C ASP A 180 12.71 6.55 -0.98
N ILE A 181 13.82 6.71 -1.71
CA ILE A 181 13.91 6.43 -3.15
C ILE A 181 13.80 4.91 -3.38
N TYR A 182 14.53 4.13 -2.58
CA TYR A 182 14.45 2.67 -2.57
C TYR A 182 13.00 2.22 -2.32
N ASN A 183 12.38 2.69 -1.23
CA ASN A 183 11.01 2.31 -0.85
C ASN A 183 9.99 2.66 -1.93
N TRP A 184 10.16 3.80 -2.59
CA TRP A 184 9.32 4.18 -3.72
C TRP A 184 9.40 3.16 -4.84
N PHE A 185 10.61 2.83 -5.31
CA PHE A 185 10.77 1.90 -6.42
C PHE A 185 10.44 0.47 -6.05
N GLU A 186 10.70 0.05 -4.82
CA GLU A 186 10.43 -1.31 -4.38
C GLU A 186 8.94 -1.55 -4.08
N PHE A 187 8.29 -0.64 -3.37
CA PHE A 187 6.92 -0.83 -2.88
C PHE A 187 5.89 0.11 -3.51
N GLY A 188 6.25 1.37 -3.73
CA GLY A 188 5.33 2.40 -4.21
C GLY A 188 4.87 2.19 -5.64
N THR A 189 5.78 1.83 -6.55
CA THR A 189 5.44 1.74 -7.99
C THR A 189 4.62 0.50 -8.39
N GLY A 190 4.42 -0.44 -7.46
CA GLY A 190 3.87 -1.77 -7.73
C GLY A 190 4.69 -2.56 -8.75
N HIS A 191 5.99 -2.30 -8.82
CA HIS A 191 6.98 -3.00 -9.61
C HIS A 191 8.21 -3.24 -8.73
N HIS A 192 8.42 -4.47 -8.24
CA HIS A 192 9.58 -4.85 -7.41
C HIS A 192 10.90 -4.35 -8.03
N GLY A 193 11.46 -3.32 -7.41
CA GLY A 193 12.62 -2.58 -7.89
C GLY A 193 13.93 -3.25 -7.53
N ASP A 194 13.93 -4.01 -6.43
CA ASP A 194 14.99 -4.89 -5.93
C ASP A 194 14.58 -6.35 -6.21
N GLY A 195 14.81 -6.79 -7.46
CA GLY A 195 14.27 -8.06 -7.95
C GLY A 195 14.99 -9.30 -7.40
N ASP A 196 16.24 -9.18 -6.96
CA ASP A 196 17.03 -10.24 -6.34
C ASP A 196 17.16 -10.10 -4.81
N ASN A 197 16.56 -9.04 -4.25
CA ASN A 197 16.41 -8.80 -2.82
C ASN A 197 17.77 -8.71 -2.12
N ASP A 198 18.69 -7.95 -2.72
CA ASP A 198 20.03 -7.70 -2.20
C ASP A 198 20.14 -6.35 -1.46
N GLY A 199 19.05 -5.58 -1.40
CA GLY A 199 18.97 -4.26 -0.79
C GLY A 199 19.23 -3.11 -1.77
N LEU A 200 19.30 -3.38 -3.08
CA LEU A 200 19.55 -2.39 -4.13
C LEU A 200 18.40 -2.32 -5.14
N ALA A 201 17.65 -1.22 -5.10
CA ALA A 201 16.61 -0.97 -6.08
C ALA A 201 17.16 -0.35 -7.38
N CYS A 202 16.59 -0.75 -8.52
CA CYS A 202 16.87 -0.18 -9.85
C CYS A 202 18.24 -0.46 -10.47
N GLU A 203 18.88 -1.58 -10.14
CA GLU A 203 20.07 -2.11 -10.84
C GLU A 203 19.86 -2.29 -12.36
#